data_AF-A0AA41N5H4-F1
#
_entry.id   AF-A0AA41N5H4-F1
#
_cell.length_a   1.000
_cell.length_b   1.000
_cell.length_c   1.000
_cell.angle_alpha   90.00
_cell.angle_beta   90.00
_cell.angle_gamma   90.00
#
_symmetry.space_group_name_H-M   'P 1'
#
loop_
_entity.id
_entity.type
_entity.pdbx_description
1 polymer ?
#
loop_
_entity_poly.entity_id
_entity_poly.type
_entity_poly.pdbx_seq_one_letter_code
_entity_poly.pdbx_strand_id
1 'polypeptide(L)'
;CAGCASEERLFHKLFSRYNQFIRPVENVSDPVTVHFEVAITQLANVVWNDYKLRWDPMEYDGIETIRVPADKIWKPDIVLYNNAVGDFQVEGKTKALLKYDGMITWTPPAIFKSSCPMDITFFPFDHQNCSLKFGSWTYDKAEIDLLIIGSKVDMNDFWENSEWEIVDASGYKHDIKYNCCEEIYTDITYSFYIRRLPMFYTINLIIPCLFISFLTVLVFYLPSDCGEKVTLCISVLLSLTVFLLVITETIPSTSLVIPLVGEYLLFTMIFVTLSIVVTVFVLNIHYRTPTTHTMPKWVKTIFLQLFPQILMMRRPLDQMKEKSSKKNPEGLSGKPAKVRFANRRESKLLKERCHCHKSRELATSKRRLSHQPSQWTTENLEHSPEVEDVIDSVQFIAENMKSHNETKEVNAHLLSSIQGYFKDIDPQCELCL
;
A
#
# COMPACT_ATOMS: atom_id res chain seq x y z
N CYS A 1 -27.38 15.73 50.93
CA CYS A 1 -26.22 15.46 50.05
C CYS A 1 -24.97 16.05 50.69
N ALA A 2 -24.19 15.26 51.44
CA ALA A 2 -23.01 15.73 52.18
C ALA A 2 -21.67 15.50 51.44
N GLY A 3 -21.60 14.52 50.54
CA GLY A 3 -20.33 14.12 49.89
C GLY A 3 -19.65 15.21 49.04
N CYS A 4 -20.41 16.08 48.37
CA CYS A 4 -19.83 17.11 47.50
C CYS A 4 -19.05 18.19 48.29
N ALA A 5 -19.52 18.56 49.49
CA ALA A 5 -18.86 19.58 50.32
C ALA A 5 -17.57 19.07 50.97
N SER A 6 -17.54 17.81 51.37
CA SER A 6 -16.36 17.18 51.96
C SER A 6 -15.26 16.94 50.93
N GLU A 7 -15.62 16.55 49.70
CA GLU A 7 -14.68 16.41 48.58
C GLU A 7 -14.07 17.76 48.16
N GLU A 8 -14.89 18.81 48.07
CA GLU A 8 -14.42 20.17 47.78
C GLU A 8 -13.46 20.69 48.86
N ARG A 9 -13.80 20.48 50.15
CA ARG A 9 -12.95 20.83 51.28
C ARG A 9 -11.62 20.08 51.25
N LEU A 10 -11.64 18.79 50.92
CA LEU A 10 -10.44 17.96 50.75
C LEU A 10 -9.56 18.51 49.63
N PHE A 11 -10.15 18.75 48.45
CA PHE A 11 -9.45 19.30 47.29
C PHE A 11 -8.75 20.63 47.63
N HIS A 12 -9.46 21.56 48.28
CA HIS A 12 -8.86 22.82 48.71
C HIS A 12 -7.72 22.65 49.71
N LYS A 13 -7.82 21.71 50.67
CA LYS A 13 -6.75 21.43 51.64
C LYS A 13 -5.50 20.91 50.92
N LEU A 14 -5.66 19.91 50.05
CA LEU A 14 -4.55 19.26 49.34
C LEU A 14 -3.77 20.25 48.46
N PHE A 15 -4.46 21.09 47.70
CA PHE A 15 -3.82 21.96 46.71
C PHE A 15 -3.46 23.37 47.22
N SER A 16 -3.73 23.71 48.48
CA SER A 16 -3.45 25.04 49.03
C SER A 16 -1.96 25.43 49.07
N ARG A 17 -1.07 24.44 49.22
CA ARG A 17 0.40 24.63 49.34
C ARG A 17 1.19 23.63 48.50
N TYR A 18 0.55 23.04 47.49
CA TYR A 18 1.19 22.05 46.63
C TYR A 18 2.01 22.73 45.53
N ASN A 19 3.25 22.29 45.33
CA ASN A 19 4.10 22.77 44.24
C ASN A 19 4.33 21.63 43.24
N GLN A 20 3.76 21.79 42.04
CA GLN A 20 3.79 20.78 40.98
C GLN A 20 5.15 20.58 40.29
N PHE A 21 6.12 21.46 40.54
CA PHE A 21 7.44 21.38 39.90
C PHE A 21 8.48 20.63 40.75
N ILE A 22 8.15 20.31 42.00
CA ILE A 22 9.07 19.64 42.93
C ILE A 22 8.75 18.16 42.97
N ARG A 23 9.79 17.33 42.82
CA ARG A 23 9.72 15.87 42.92
C ARG A 23 9.14 15.44 44.28
N PRO A 24 8.12 14.56 44.33
CA PRO A 24 7.37 14.28 45.55
C PRO A 24 8.05 13.23 46.45
N VAL A 25 9.19 13.60 47.03
CA VAL A 25 9.96 12.76 47.96
C VAL A 25 10.08 13.40 49.35
N GLU A 26 10.07 12.57 50.39
CA GLU A 26 10.29 13.03 51.78
C GLU A 26 11.77 13.37 52.00
N ASN A 27 12.67 12.54 51.47
CA ASN A 27 14.10 12.73 51.50
C ASN A 27 14.62 12.95 50.07
N VAL A 28 15.51 13.92 49.87
CA VAL A 28 16.01 14.32 48.54
C VAL A 28 16.80 13.19 47.87
N SER A 29 17.47 12.36 48.69
CA SER A 29 18.28 11.22 48.23
C SER A 29 17.47 10.02 47.75
N ASP A 30 16.17 9.97 48.03
CA ASP A 30 15.34 8.81 47.65
C ASP A 30 14.79 9.01 46.23
N PRO A 31 14.80 7.97 45.37
CA PRO A 31 14.18 8.04 44.04
C PRO A 31 12.65 7.98 44.12
N VAL A 32 11.97 8.56 43.13
CA VAL A 32 10.55 8.26 42.89
C VAL A 32 10.46 6.98 42.07
N THR A 33 9.85 5.95 42.66
CA THR A 33 9.52 4.73 41.92
C THR A 33 8.29 4.97 41.05
N VAL A 34 8.46 4.87 39.73
CA VAL A 34 7.39 5.04 38.75
C VAL A 34 7.13 3.71 38.07
N HIS A 35 5.93 3.18 38.28
CA HIS A 35 5.44 2.00 37.59
C HIS A 35 4.85 2.41 36.25
N PHE A 36 5.35 1.79 35.18
CA PHE A 36 4.99 2.11 33.81
C PHE A 36 4.48 0.87 33.07
N GLU A 37 3.41 1.05 32.33
CA GLU A 37 2.80 0.02 31.50
C GLU A 37 2.22 0.66 30.25
N VAL A 38 2.27 -0.04 29.13
CA VAL A 38 1.62 0.37 27.89
C VAL A 38 0.61 -0.69 27.51
N ALA A 39 -0.58 -0.25 27.14
CA ALA A 39 -1.59 -1.07 26.51
C ALA A 39 -1.63 -0.78 25.01
N ILE A 40 -1.94 -1.81 24.22
CA ILE A 40 -1.99 -1.70 22.76
C ILE A 40 -3.09 -0.75 22.26
N THR A 41 -4.11 -0.48 23.08
CA THR A 41 -5.22 0.45 22.83
C THR A 41 -4.83 1.93 22.90
N GLN A 42 -3.55 2.25 22.70
CA GLN A 42 -3.00 3.60 22.77
C GLN A 42 -3.09 4.21 24.17
N LEU A 43 -3.11 3.39 25.22
CA LEU A 43 -3.10 3.87 26.61
C LEU A 43 -1.72 3.65 27.22
N ALA A 44 -1.19 4.66 27.87
CA ALA A 44 -0.03 4.53 28.74
C ALA A 44 -0.50 4.64 30.19
N ASN A 45 -0.15 3.70 31.05
CA ASN A 45 -0.50 3.70 32.46
C ASN A 45 0.74 4.01 33.29
N VAL A 46 0.66 5.10 34.06
CA VAL A 46 1.74 5.62 34.89
C VAL A 46 1.26 5.68 36.33
N VAL A 47 1.94 4.96 37.22
CA VAL A 47 1.60 4.91 38.65
C VAL A 47 2.80 5.33 39.48
N TRP A 48 2.61 6.28 40.38
CA TRP A 48 3.62 6.72 41.33
C TRP A 48 2.97 7.07 42.67
N ASN A 49 3.79 7.37 43.68
CA ASN A 49 3.32 7.74 45.01
C ASN A 49 3.79 9.17 45.37
N ASP A 50 2.89 9.97 45.93
CA ASP A 50 3.17 11.32 46.42
C ASP A 50 2.77 11.43 47.89
N TYR A 51 3.76 11.64 48.76
CA TYR A 51 3.55 11.75 50.20
C TYR A 51 2.73 12.97 50.62
N LYS A 52 2.73 14.06 49.82
CA LYS A 52 1.99 15.29 50.13
C LYS A 52 0.50 15.18 49.84
N LEU A 53 0.11 14.21 49.01
CA LEU A 53 -1.26 14.01 48.55
C LEU A 53 -1.98 12.89 49.29
N ARG A 54 -1.68 12.72 50.58
CA ARG A 54 -2.30 11.75 51.49
C ARG A 54 -3.36 12.40 52.37
N TRP A 55 -4.42 11.65 52.70
CA TRP A 55 -5.42 12.08 53.68
C TRP A 55 -6.00 10.89 54.43
N ASP A 56 -6.66 11.16 55.55
CA ASP A 56 -7.42 10.16 56.29
C ASP A 56 -8.89 10.15 55.80
N PRO A 57 -9.38 9.05 55.20
CA PRO A 57 -10.78 8.95 54.77
C PRO A 57 -11.78 9.22 55.90
N MET A 58 -11.42 8.94 57.16
CA MET A 58 -12.31 9.15 58.31
C MET A 58 -12.63 10.63 58.57
N GLU A 59 -11.74 11.56 58.16
CA GLU A 59 -11.97 13.01 58.27
C GLU A 59 -12.85 13.58 57.14
N TYR A 60 -13.06 12.81 56.06
CA TYR A 60 -13.66 13.25 54.80
C TYR A 60 -14.77 12.30 54.34
N ASP A 61 -15.69 11.93 55.23
CA ASP A 61 -16.87 11.12 54.93
C ASP A 61 -16.56 9.79 54.20
N GLY A 62 -15.40 9.20 54.46
CA GLY A 62 -14.98 7.93 53.85
C GLY A 62 -14.52 8.05 52.40
N ILE A 63 -14.14 9.24 51.92
CA ILE A 63 -13.60 9.41 50.57
C ILE A 63 -12.24 8.72 50.46
N GLU A 64 -12.16 7.67 49.64
CA GLU A 64 -10.91 6.92 49.42
C GLU A 64 -10.15 7.34 48.15
N THR A 65 -10.87 7.91 47.17
CA THR A 65 -10.28 8.31 45.88
C THR A 65 -10.90 9.61 45.36
N ILE A 66 -10.10 10.45 44.73
CA ILE A 66 -10.54 11.67 44.04
C ILE A 66 -9.92 11.77 42.64
N ARG A 67 -10.57 12.51 41.73
CA ARG A 67 -10.07 12.74 40.37
C ARG A 67 -9.56 14.17 40.21
N VAL A 68 -8.26 14.31 39.92
CA VAL A 68 -7.59 15.61 39.85
C VAL A 68 -7.05 15.86 38.43
N PRO A 69 -7.06 17.10 37.92
CA PRO A 69 -6.39 17.40 36.65
C PRO A 69 -4.89 17.10 36.73
N ALA A 70 -4.34 16.38 35.74
CA ALA A 70 -2.92 15.99 35.74
C ALA A 70 -1.96 17.20 35.71
N ASP A 71 -2.42 18.36 35.25
CA ASP A 71 -1.61 19.58 35.19
C ASP A 71 -1.45 20.31 36.54
N LYS A 72 -2.21 19.91 37.57
CA LYS A 72 -2.11 20.50 38.92
C LYS A 72 -1.21 19.69 39.87
N ILE A 73 -0.78 18.51 39.44
CA ILE A 73 0.08 17.60 40.20
C ILE A 73 1.43 17.48 39.53
N TRP A 74 2.47 17.11 40.30
CA TRP A 74 3.73 16.70 39.69
C TRP A 74 3.50 15.42 38.89
N LYS A 75 4.06 15.36 37.67
CA LYS A 75 4.03 14.18 36.81
C LYS A 75 5.41 13.92 36.21
N PRO A 76 5.84 12.65 36.06
CA PRO A 76 7.13 12.33 35.46
C PRO A 76 7.12 12.64 33.95
N ASP A 77 8.30 12.96 33.42
CA ASP A 77 8.55 13.32 32.03
C ASP A 77 8.90 12.08 31.17
N ILE A 78 7.98 11.12 31.10
CA ILE A 78 8.16 9.91 30.29
C ILE A 78 8.00 10.25 28.81
N VAL A 79 9.04 9.99 28.03
CA VAL A 79 9.09 10.29 26.59
C VAL A 79 9.50 9.06 25.78
N LEU A 80 9.07 9.03 24.51
CA LEU A 80 9.51 8.04 23.53
C LEU A 80 10.78 8.52 22.83
N TYR A 81 11.92 7.88 23.09
CA TYR A 81 13.22 8.30 22.53
C TYR A 81 13.30 8.09 21.02
N ASN A 82 12.80 6.96 20.52
CA ASN A 82 12.83 6.63 19.09
C ASN A 82 11.58 7.14 18.34
N ASN A 83 11.10 8.34 18.67
CA ASN A 83 9.99 8.99 17.98
C ASN A 83 10.36 9.35 16.53
N ALA A 84 9.48 9.03 15.57
CA ALA A 84 9.66 9.34 14.16
C ALA A 84 8.97 10.64 13.73
N VAL A 85 7.81 10.98 14.33
CA VAL A 85 6.96 12.11 13.90
C VAL A 85 6.10 12.61 15.06
N GLY A 86 6.07 13.94 15.28
CA GLY A 86 5.16 14.61 16.21
C GLY A 86 5.83 15.04 17.51
N ASP A 87 5.04 15.61 18.43
CA ASP A 87 5.52 16.09 19.72
C ASP A 87 5.92 14.93 20.64
N PHE A 88 7.00 15.12 21.40
CA PHE A 88 7.55 14.10 22.31
C PHE A 88 6.74 13.94 23.61
N GLN A 89 5.84 14.88 23.91
CA GLN A 89 5.04 14.90 25.13
C GLN A 89 3.62 14.41 24.88
N VAL A 90 3.10 13.62 25.83
CA VAL A 90 1.72 13.13 25.80
C VAL A 90 0.77 14.31 26.08
N GLU A 91 0.04 14.77 25.07
CA GLU A 91 -0.92 15.90 25.15
C GLU A 91 -2.24 15.56 25.90
N GLY A 92 -2.20 14.62 26.84
CA GLY A 92 -3.39 14.13 27.52
C GLY A 92 -3.92 15.13 28.56
N LYS A 93 -5.00 15.86 28.25
CA LYS A 93 -5.83 16.62 29.22
C LYS A 93 -6.64 15.72 30.17
N THR A 94 -6.19 14.49 30.41
CA THR A 94 -6.91 13.54 31.25
C THR A 94 -6.72 13.85 32.73
N LYS A 95 -7.68 13.41 33.54
CA LYS A 95 -7.56 13.49 35.00
C LYS A 95 -6.78 12.29 35.52
N ALA A 96 -5.96 12.50 36.53
CA ALA A 96 -5.36 11.44 37.31
C ALA A 96 -6.31 11.00 38.44
N LEU A 97 -6.25 9.72 38.79
CA LEU A 97 -6.92 9.15 39.95
C LEU A 97 -5.93 9.19 41.12
N LEU A 98 -6.31 9.87 42.19
CA LEU A 98 -5.54 9.95 43.42
C LEU A 98 -6.25 9.13 44.50
N LYS A 99 -5.50 8.30 45.22
CA LYS A 99 -5.97 7.48 46.35
C LYS A 99 -5.46 8.04 47.68
N TYR A 100 -6.18 7.77 48.77
CA TYR A 100 -5.91 8.33 50.11
C TYR A 100 -4.50 8.04 50.65
N ASP A 101 -3.88 6.95 50.20
CA ASP A 101 -2.52 6.52 50.55
C ASP A 101 -1.43 7.27 49.77
N GLY A 102 -1.81 8.20 48.88
CA GLY A 102 -0.89 8.99 48.06
C GLY A 102 -0.55 8.34 46.73
N MET A 103 -1.10 7.16 46.43
CA MET A 103 -0.93 6.51 45.13
C MET A 103 -1.70 7.27 44.05
N ILE A 104 -1.01 7.60 42.97
CA ILE A 104 -1.55 8.31 41.81
C ILE A 104 -1.48 7.39 40.61
N THR A 105 -2.60 7.26 39.91
CA THR A 105 -2.70 6.55 38.64
C THR A 105 -3.10 7.54 37.56
N TRP A 106 -2.26 7.69 36.54
CA TRP A 106 -2.53 8.53 35.38
C TRP A 106 -2.44 7.69 34.11
N THR A 107 -3.55 7.61 33.39
CA THR A 107 -3.67 6.78 32.19
C THR A 107 -4.06 7.62 30.97
N PRO A 108 -3.14 8.43 30.40
CA PRO A 108 -3.43 9.22 29.22
C PRO A 108 -3.49 8.36 27.94
N PRO A 109 -4.40 8.67 27.00
CA PRO A 109 -4.33 8.15 25.64
C PRO A 109 -3.24 8.88 24.85
N ALA A 110 -2.42 8.12 24.12
CA ALA A 110 -1.32 8.65 23.33
C ALA A 110 -1.08 7.81 22.07
N ILE A 111 -0.94 8.48 20.92
CA ILE A 111 -0.54 7.85 19.67
C ILE A 111 0.98 7.92 19.57
N PHE A 112 1.65 6.79 19.76
CA PHE A 112 3.09 6.67 19.63
C PHE A 112 3.49 6.35 18.19
N LYS A 113 4.36 7.18 17.60
CA LYS A 113 4.93 6.97 16.27
C LYS A 113 6.42 6.75 16.40
N SER A 114 6.88 5.49 16.36
CA SER A 114 8.30 5.19 16.45
C SER A 114 8.96 5.02 15.09
N SER A 115 10.27 5.25 15.06
CA SER A 115 11.14 4.84 13.97
C SER A 115 11.53 3.37 14.19
N CYS A 116 11.21 2.53 13.22
CA CYS A 116 11.50 1.10 13.24
C CYS A 116 12.26 0.70 11.96
N PRO A 117 13.41 0.02 12.08
CA PRO A 117 14.09 -0.53 10.91
C PRO A 117 13.30 -1.74 10.39
N MET A 118 12.82 -1.66 9.15
CA MET A 118 12.04 -2.73 8.52
C MET A 118 12.93 -3.54 7.56
N ASP A 119 12.90 -4.86 7.68
CA ASP A 119 13.54 -5.78 6.72
C ASP A 119 12.48 -6.38 5.79
N ILE A 120 12.52 -5.98 4.52
CA ILE A 120 11.53 -6.38 3.50
C ILE A 120 12.04 -7.49 2.58
N THR A 121 13.12 -8.19 2.93
CA THR A 121 13.73 -9.23 2.09
C THR A 121 12.73 -10.32 1.68
N PHE A 122 11.92 -10.80 2.62
CA PHE A 122 10.94 -11.89 2.42
C PHE A 122 9.50 -11.40 2.20
N PHE A 123 9.30 -10.14 1.86
CA PHE A 123 7.96 -9.59 1.60
C PHE A 123 7.19 -10.45 0.58
N PRO A 124 5.89 -10.76 0.80
CA PRO A 124 5.01 -10.36 1.91
C PRO A 124 4.96 -11.35 3.08
N PHE A 125 5.87 -12.33 3.12
CA PHE A 125 5.98 -13.35 4.19
C PHE A 125 7.03 -12.91 5.22
N ASP A 126 6.98 -11.65 5.62
CA ASP A 126 7.97 -11.00 6.47
C ASP A 126 7.55 -10.97 7.95
N HIS A 127 8.57 -10.97 8.79
CA HIS A 127 8.48 -10.70 10.22
C HIS A 127 9.22 -9.39 10.50
N GLN A 128 8.64 -8.55 11.36
CA GLN A 128 9.25 -7.29 11.77
C GLN A 128 9.43 -7.25 13.28
N ASN A 129 10.53 -6.66 13.72
CA ASN A 129 10.81 -6.43 15.13
C ASN A 129 10.93 -4.92 15.38
N CYS A 130 9.84 -4.32 15.83
CA CYS A 130 9.79 -2.90 16.15
C CYS A 130 9.88 -2.67 17.64
N SER A 131 10.61 -1.64 18.05
CA SER A 131 10.75 -1.28 19.46
C SER A 131 10.12 0.07 19.76
N LEU A 132 9.59 0.22 20.97
CA LEU A 132 9.21 1.49 21.58
C LEU A 132 10.08 1.68 22.82
N LYS A 133 10.91 2.72 22.82
CA LYS A 133 11.85 3.00 23.91
C LYS A 133 11.36 4.19 24.74
N PHE A 134 10.88 3.92 25.94
CA PHE A 134 10.38 4.92 26.89
C PHE A 134 11.38 5.18 28.00
N GLY A 135 11.54 6.43 28.41
CA GLY A 135 12.40 6.79 29.54
C GLY A 135 12.08 8.18 30.05
N SER A 136 12.60 8.53 31.23
CA SER A 136 12.62 9.93 31.67
C SER A 136 13.60 10.71 30.80
N TRP A 137 13.27 11.95 30.45
CA TRP A 137 14.16 12.79 29.66
C TRP A 137 15.22 13.49 30.52
N THR A 138 14.80 14.01 31.68
CA THR A 138 15.64 14.89 32.51
C THR A 138 16.21 14.23 33.76
N TYR A 139 15.52 13.23 34.32
CA TYR A 139 15.91 12.62 35.58
C TYR A 139 16.79 11.38 35.35
N ASP A 140 17.80 11.22 36.20
CA ASP A 140 18.64 10.03 36.23
C ASP A 140 17.98 8.89 37.02
N LYS A 141 18.64 7.73 37.08
CA LYS A 141 18.18 6.56 37.85
C LYS A 141 18.08 6.82 39.36
N ALA A 142 18.88 7.73 39.91
CA ALA A 142 18.87 8.04 41.34
C ALA A 142 17.69 8.94 41.72
N GLU A 143 17.12 9.68 40.77
CA GLU A 143 15.96 10.53 40.97
C GLU A 143 14.63 9.86 40.59
N ILE A 144 14.58 9.14 39.48
CA ILE A 144 13.43 8.36 39.03
C ILE A 144 13.86 6.94 38.68
N ASP A 145 13.25 5.96 39.37
CA ASP A 145 13.42 4.56 39.03
C ASP A 145 12.16 4.00 38.35
N LEU A 146 12.29 3.69 37.05
CA LEU A 146 11.20 3.12 36.27
C LEU A 146 11.09 1.61 36.50
N LEU A 147 9.89 1.13 36.78
CA LEU A 147 9.55 -0.28 36.93
C LEU A 147 8.43 -0.65 35.96
N ILE A 148 8.56 -1.81 35.31
CA ILE A 148 7.53 -2.31 34.39
C ILE A 148 6.43 -2.99 35.22
N ILE A 149 5.16 -2.66 34.96
CA ILE A 149 4.04 -3.45 35.48
C ILE A 149 3.89 -4.66 34.55
N GLY A 150 4.16 -5.85 35.08
CA GLY A 150 4.21 -7.07 34.28
C GLY A 150 5.47 -7.16 33.39
N SER A 151 5.51 -8.17 32.52
CA SER A 151 6.62 -8.40 31.58
C SER A 151 6.19 -8.28 30.11
N LYS A 152 4.89 -8.14 29.84
CA LYS A 152 4.30 -8.08 28.50
C LYS A 152 3.38 -6.88 28.40
N VAL A 153 3.18 -6.41 27.17
CA VAL A 153 2.21 -5.35 26.84
C VAL A 153 0.80 -5.85 27.13
N ASP A 154 -0.05 -5.00 27.70
CA ASP A 154 -1.46 -5.35 27.92
C ASP A 154 -2.20 -5.41 26.56
N MET A 155 -2.81 -6.56 26.30
CA MET A 155 -3.54 -6.91 25.08
C MET A 155 -5.01 -7.27 25.35
N ASN A 156 -5.52 -7.06 26.58
CA ASN A 156 -6.88 -7.47 26.95
C ASN A 156 -7.97 -6.80 26.08
N ASP A 157 -7.78 -5.53 25.74
CA ASP A 157 -8.71 -4.74 24.91
C ASP A 157 -8.21 -4.60 23.45
N PHE A 158 -7.36 -5.51 22.98
CA PHE A 158 -6.80 -5.45 21.63
C PHE A 158 -7.87 -5.63 20.55
N TRP A 159 -7.89 -4.72 19.57
CA TRP A 159 -8.65 -4.90 18.34
C TRP A 159 -7.75 -5.50 17.25
N GLU A 160 -8.13 -6.67 16.76
CA GLU A 160 -7.33 -7.39 15.75
C GLU A 160 -7.12 -6.56 14.48
N ASN A 161 -5.87 -6.53 14.00
CA ASN A 161 -5.48 -5.86 12.77
C ASN A 161 -5.57 -6.84 11.59
N SER A 162 -6.06 -6.38 10.44
CA SER A 162 -6.27 -7.21 9.25
C SER A 162 -5.03 -7.41 8.38
N GLU A 163 -3.95 -6.66 8.62
CA GLU A 163 -2.69 -6.72 7.87
C GLU A 163 -1.57 -7.33 8.71
N TRP A 164 -1.57 -7.11 10.03
CA TRP A 164 -0.50 -7.52 10.93
C TRP A 164 -1.02 -8.33 12.12
N GLU A 165 -0.29 -9.38 12.45
CA GLU A 165 -0.50 -10.19 13.63
C GLU A 165 0.63 -9.94 14.64
N ILE A 166 0.29 -9.69 15.90
CA ILE A 166 1.27 -9.57 16.98
C ILE A 166 1.62 -10.98 17.46
N VAL A 167 2.86 -11.40 17.22
CA VAL A 167 3.36 -12.72 17.63
C VAL A 167 3.89 -12.67 19.06
N ASP A 168 4.61 -11.60 19.41
CA ASP A 168 5.03 -11.33 20.80
C ASP A 168 5.14 -9.82 21.05
N ALA A 169 4.86 -9.41 22.28
CA ALA A 169 4.98 -8.03 22.75
C ALA A 169 5.52 -8.03 24.18
N SER A 170 6.84 -7.93 24.30
CA SER A 170 7.57 -8.10 25.57
C SER A 170 8.28 -6.81 25.98
N GLY A 171 8.28 -6.49 27.28
CA GLY A 171 8.91 -5.31 27.85
C GLY A 171 10.19 -5.63 28.61
N TYR A 172 11.24 -4.84 28.38
CA TYR A 172 12.55 -4.99 29.02
C TYR A 172 13.01 -3.68 29.65
N LYS A 173 13.51 -3.74 30.89
CA LYS A 173 14.12 -2.60 31.59
C LYS A 173 15.62 -2.59 31.33
N HIS A 174 16.15 -1.43 31.00
CA HIS A 174 17.59 -1.21 30.82
C HIS A 174 18.06 -0.03 31.68
N ASP A 175 19.25 -0.19 32.24
CA ASP A 175 19.97 0.89 32.90
C ASP A 175 21.21 1.19 32.05
N ILE A 176 21.21 2.34 31.37
CA ILE A 176 22.24 2.69 30.39
C ILE A 176 22.92 4.00 30.75
N LYS A 177 24.23 4.05 30.48
CA LYS A 177 25.02 5.27 30.57
C LYS A 177 25.19 5.84 29.17
N TYR A 178 24.74 7.06 28.97
CA TYR A 178 24.89 7.77 27.69
C TYR A 178 26.25 8.46 27.61
N ASN A 179 26.78 8.65 26.40
CA ASN A 179 28.08 9.32 26.22
C ASN A 179 28.06 10.82 26.58
N CYS A 180 26.89 11.45 26.63
CA CYS A 180 26.74 12.86 26.96
C CYS A 180 26.81 13.17 28.46
N CYS A 181 26.52 12.19 29.32
CA CYS A 181 26.34 12.39 30.77
C CYS A 181 27.14 11.34 31.56
N GLU A 182 27.51 11.66 32.80
CA GLU A 182 28.26 10.73 33.66
C GLU A 182 27.35 9.76 34.42
N GLU A 183 26.07 10.12 34.53
CA GLU A 183 25.00 9.45 35.24
C GLU A 183 24.40 8.28 34.44
N ILE A 184 23.70 7.39 35.16
CA ILE A 184 22.99 6.25 34.59
C ILE A 184 21.51 6.61 34.46
N TYR A 185 20.93 6.35 33.29
CA TYR A 185 19.53 6.59 32.98
C TYR A 185 18.80 5.25 32.83
N THR A 186 17.55 5.22 33.28
CA THR A 186 16.69 4.05 33.17
C THR A 186 15.74 4.21 31.99
N ASP A 187 15.62 3.18 31.15
CA ASP A 187 14.63 3.09 30.08
C ASP A 187 13.89 1.75 30.07
N ILE A 188 12.66 1.77 29.55
CA ILE A 188 11.82 0.61 29.30
C ILE A 188 11.65 0.50 27.79
N THR A 189 12.11 -0.61 27.23
CA THR A 189 11.96 -0.92 25.81
C THR A 189 10.93 -2.03 25.63
N TYR A 190 9.83 -1.72 24.95
CA TYR A 190 8.87 -2.71 24.48
C TYR A 190 9.23 -3.17 23.08
N SER A 191 9.43 -4.48 22.89
CA SER A 191 9.71 -5.10 21.60
C SER A 191 8.45 -5.79 21.08
N PHE A 192 8.00 -5.37 19.91
CA PHE A 192 6.87 -5.89 19.16
C PHE A 192 7.38 -6.76 18.02
N TYR A 193 7.20 -8.06 18.16
CA TYR A 193 7.46 -9.02 17.09
C TYR A 193 6.16 -9.26 16.33
N ILE A 194 6.06 -8.68 15.13
CA ILE A 194 4.84 -8.69 14.31
C ILE A 194 5.07 -9.46 13.01
N ARG A 195 4.02 -10.12 12.53
CA ARG A 195 4.00 -10.90 11.29
C ARG A 195 2.97 -10.32 10.32
N ARG A 196 3.34 -10.15 9.06
CA ARG A 196 2.40 -9.71 8.01
C ARG A 196 1.50 -10.86 7.56
N LEU A 197 0.21 -10.58 7.35
CA LEU A 197 -0.74 -11.50 6.74
C LEU A 197 -0.65 -11.41 5.20
N PRO A 198 -0.18 -12.46 4.48
CA PRO A 198 0.27 -12.34 3.09
C PRO A 198 -0.85 -12.47 2.05
N MET A 199 -2.08 -12.78 2.46
CA MET A 199 -3.17 -13.16 1.54
C MET A 199 -3.47 -12.09 0.48
N PHE A 200 -3.55 -10.82 0.91
CA PHE A 200 -3.83 -9.71 0.01
C PHE A 200 -2.77 -9.58 -1.10
N TYR A 201 -1.49 -9.63 -0.73
CA TYR A 201 -0.38 -9.55 -1.66
C TYR A 201 -0.24 -10.81 -2.52
N THR A 202 -0.55 -11.99 -1.98
CA THR A 202 -0.50 -13.24 -2.75
C THR A 202 -1.51 -13.21 -3.89
N ILE A 203 -2.76 -12.80 -3.63
CA ILE A 203 -3.82 -12.79 -4.63
C ILE A 203 -3.65 -11.64 -5.64
N ASN A 204 -3.27 -10.46 -5.19
CA ASN A 204 -3.25 -9.27 -6.05
C ASN A 204 -1.91 -8.99 -6.71
N LEU A 205 -0.81 -9.53 -6.17
CA LEU A 205 0.54 -9.30 -6.70
C LEU A 205 1.13 -10.61 -7.25
N ILE A 206 1.22 -11.68 -6.46
CA ILE A 206 1.94 -12.91 -6.88
C ILE A 206 1.18 -13.66 -7.99
N ILE A 207 -0.12 -13.92 -7.82
CA ILE A 207 -0.92 -14.70 -8.78
C ILE A 207 -0.96 -14.06 -10.18
N PRO A 208 -1.27 -12.76 -10.36
CA PRO A 208 -1.24 -12.11 -11.67
C PRO A 208 0.13 -12.18 -12.34
N CYS A 209 1.22 -12.08 -11.57
CA CYS A 209 2.58 -12.16 -12.10
C CYS A 209 2.92 -13.56 -12.62
N LEU A 210 2.47 -14.61 -11.94
CA LEU A 210 2.58 -15.99 -12.45
C LEU A 210 1.80 -16.15 -13.75
N PHE A 211 0.58 -15.61 -13.85
CA PHE A 211 -0.20 -15.65 -15.09
C PHE A 211 0.49 -14.88 -16.24
N ILE A 212 1.06 -13.71 -15.96
CA ILE A 212 1.82 -12.92 -16.95
C ILE A 212 3.00 -13.74 -17.47
N SER A 213 3.80 -14.35 -16.59
CA SER A 213 4.92 -15.18 -16.99
C SER A 213 4.47 -16.32 -17.93
N PHE A 214 3.34 -16.97 -17.64
CA PHE A 214 2.79 -18.02 -18.49
C PHE A 214 2.29 -17.48 -19.84
N LEU A 215 1.60 -16.33 -19.85
CA LEU A 215 1.12 -15.70 -21.08
C LEU A 215 2.26 -15.32 -22.04
N THR A 216 3.43 -14.91 -21.53
CA THR A 216 4.58 -14.59 -22.40
C THR A 216 5.07 -15.77 -23.24
N VAL A 217 5.04 -16.99 -22.68
CA VAL A 217 5.42 -18.21 -23.40
C VAL A 217 4.33 -18.62 -24.40
N LEU A 218 3.07 -18.46 -24.01
CA LEU A 218 1.92 -18.80 -24.85
C LEU A 218 1.86 -17.99 -26.16
N VAL A 219 2.34 -16.73 -26.15
CA VAL A 219 2.40 -15.87 -27.36
C VAL A 219 3.18 -16.54 -28.49
N PHE A 220 4.26 -17.27 -28.19
CA PHE A 220 5.08 -17.95 -29.20
C PHE A 220 4.41 -19.20 -29.79
N TYR A 221 3.44 -19.79 -29.09
CA TYR A 221 2.73 -20.97 -29.56
C TYR A 221 1.65 -20.66 -30.60
N LEU A 222 1.12 -19.44 -30.60
CA LEU A 222 0.03 -19.06 -31.48
C LEU A 222 0.51 -18.98 -32.95
N PRO A 223 -0.19 -19.53 -33.96
CA PRO A 223 0.25 -19.53 -35.37
C PRO A 223 -0.10 -18.23 -36.13
N SER A 224 0.86 -17.65 -36.87
CA SER A 224 0.81 -16.32 -37.55
C SER A 224 -0.22 -16.18 -38.68
N ASP A 225 -0.86 -17.26 -39.12
CA ASP A 225 -1.57 -17.31 -40.40
C ASP A 225 -3.02 -16.80 -40.35
N CYS A 226 -3.56 -16.52 -39.16
CA CYS A 226 -4.87 -15.87 -39.02
C CYS A 226 -4.69 -14.34 -39.01
N GLY A 227 -5.40 -13.61 -39.89
CA GLY A 227 -5.32 -12.14 -39.96
C GLY A 227 -5.66 -11.40 -38.65
N GLU A 228 -6.38 -12.06 -37.72
CA GLU A 228 -6.71 -11.56 -36.38
C GLU A 228 -5.59 -11.77 -35.35
N LYS A 229 -4.55 -12.56 -35.66
CA LYS A 229 -3.50 -12.87 -34.70
C LYS A 229 -2.67 -11.64 -34.32
N VAL A 230 -2.43 -10.73 -35.25
CA VAL A 230 -1.67 -9.50 -34.94
C VAL A 230 -2.44 -8.67 -33.92
N THR A 231 -3.75 -8.53 -34.11
CA THR A 231 -4.64 -7.83 -33.18
C THR A 231 -4.66 -8.52 -31.81
N LEU A 232 -4.77 -9.85 -31.77
CA LEU A 232 -4.73 -10.61 -30.51
C LEU A 232 -3.36 -10.49 -29.81
N CYS A 233 -2.28 -10.56 -30.58
CA CYS A 233 -0.91 -10.45 -30.09
C CYS A 233 -0.64 -9.05 -29.51
N ILE A 234 -1.05 -7.98 -30.20
CA ILE A 234 -0.96 -6.59 -29.71
C ILE A 234 -1.84 -6.37 -28.48
N SER A 235 -3.06 -6.94 -28.44
CA SER A 235 -3.96 -6.80 -27.29
C SER A 235 -3.40 -7.49 -26.04
N VAL A 236 -2.83 -8.69 -26.20
CA VAL A 236 -2.12 -9.39 -25.12
C VAL A 236 -0.89 -8.58 -24.70
N LEU A 237 -0.12 -8.07 -25.66
CA LEU A 237 1.06 -7.23 -25.38
C LEU A 237 0.71 -6.01 -24.53
N LEU A 238 -0.31 -5.26 -24.92
CA LEU A 238 -0.76 -4.06 -24.24
C LEU A 238 -1.25 -4.37 -22.83
N SER A 239 -2.06 -5.44 -22.70
CA SER A 239 -2.54 -5.90 -21.39
C SER A 239 -1.38 -6.26 -20.47
N LEU A 240 -0.38 -7.00 -20.96
CA LEU A 240 0.82 -7.33 -20.20
C LEU A 240 1.60 -6.09 -19.76
N THR A 241 1.75 -5.08 -20.63
CA THR A 241 2.44 -3.83 -20.27
C THR A 241 1.68 -3.00 -19.22
N VAL A 242 0.34 -2.95 -19.27
CA VAL A 242 -0.47 -2.24 -18.29
C VAL A 242 -0.38 -2.91 -16.92
N PHE A 243 -0.51 -4.24 -16.87
CA PHE A 243 -0.34 -4.98 -15.61
C PHE A 243 1.05 -4.78 -15.02
N LEU A 244 2.09 -4.75 -15.86
CA LEU A 244 3.47 -4.49 -15.43
C LEU A 244 3.63 -3.11 -14.79
N LEU A 245 3.01 -2.09 -15.38
CA LEU A 245 3.03 -0.72 -14.85
C LEU A 245 2.37 -0.66 -13.47
N VAL A 246 1.19 -1.27 -13.30
CA VAL A 246 0.51 -1.34 -11.99
C VAL A 246 1.40 -2.01 -10.93
N ILE A 247 2.13 -3.07 -11.30
CA ILE A 247 3.06 -3.74 -10.40
C ILE A 247 4.23 -2.82 -10.01
N THR A 248 4.81 -2.07 -10.95
CA THR A 248 5.89 -1.12 -10.64
C THR A 248 5.44 0.02 -9.75
N GLU A 249 4.17 0.44 -9.84
CA GLU A 249 3.62 1.50 -9.00
C GLU A 249 3.23 1.02 -7.58
N THR A 250 2.87 -0.26 -7.44
CA THR A 250 2.47 -0.85 -6.15
C THR A 250 3.64 -1.26 -5.27
N ILE A 251 4.83 -1.50 -5.85
CA ILE A 251 6.03 -1.83 -5.09
C ILE A 251 6.71 -0.54 -4.65
N PRO A 252 6.93 -0.32 -3.34
CA PRO A 252 7.60 0.88 -2.88
C PRO A 252 9.06 0.91 -3.36
N SER A 253 9.48 2.08 -3.87
CA SER A 253 10.86 2.36 -4.23
C SER A 253 11.72 2.45 -2.96
N THR A 254 12.26 1.31 -2.50
CA THR A 254 13.19 1.24 -1.38
C THR A 254 14.58 0.91 -1.89
N SER A 255 15.60 1.63 -1.41
CA SER A 255 16.98 1.51 -1.89
C SER A 255 17.88 0.67 -0.98
N LEU A 256 17.41 0.27 0.21
CA LEU A 256 18.22 -0.43 1.21
C LEU A 256 18.33 -1.93 0.91
N VAL A 257 17.21 -2.60 0.62
CA VAL A 257 17.16 -4.01 0.25
C VAL A 257 16.07 -4.21 -0.80
N ILE A 258 16.36 -4.98 -1.85
CA ILE A 258 15.37 -5.34 -2.87
C ILE A 258 14.66 -6.60 -2.38
N PRO A 259 13.32 -6.61 -2.21
CA PRO A 259 12.58 -7.82 -1.84
C PRO A 259 12.79 -8.95 -2.84
N LEU A 260 12.75 -10.20 -2.39
CA LEU A 260 12.87 -11.36 -3.26
C LEU A 260 11.77 -11.41 -4.34
N VAL A 261 10.56 -10.97 -3.98
CA VAL A 261 9.45 -10.76 -4.92
C VAL A 261 9.80 -9.68 -5.95
N GLY A 262 10.46 -8.59 -5.53
CA GLY A 262 10.93 -7.54 -6.44
C GLY A 262 11.98 -8.06 -7.44
N GLU A 263 12.92 -8.88 -7.00
CA GLU A 263 13.91 -9.52 -7.87
C GLU A 263 13.25 -10.44 -8.90
N TYR A 264 12.31 -11.28 -8.46
CA TYR A 264 11.52 -12.15 -9.34
C TYR A 264 10.72 -11.35 -10.39
N LEU A 265 10.14 -10.22 -9.98
CA LEU A 265 9.38 -9.36 -10.88
C LEU A 265 10.26 -8.63 -11.87
N LEU A 266 11.45 -8.17 -11.46
CA LEU A 266 12.43 -7.57 -12.36
C LEU A 266 12.91 -8.58 -13.40
N PHE A 267 13.17 -9.82 -13.00
CA PHE A 267 13.48 -10.90 -13.93
C PHE A 267 12.32 -11.11 -14.93
N THR A 268 11.09 -11.20 -14.43
CA THR A 268 9.90 -11.35 -15.28
C THR A 268 9.72 -10.17 -16.25
N MET A 269 9.96 -8.94 -15.80
CA MET A 269 9.94 -7.72 -16.64
C MET A 269 10.95 -7.81 -17.80
N ILE A 270 12.16 -8.27 -17.54
CA ILE A 270 13.18 -8.46 -18.58
C ILE A 270 12.72 -9.50 -19.61
N PHE A 271 12.20 -10.66 -19.17
CA PHE A 271 11.70 -11.70 -20.08
C PHE A 271 10.49 -11.26 -20.90
N VAL A 272 9.53 -10.57 -20.28
CA VAL A 272 8.38 -9.98 -20.97
C VAL A 272 8.90 -9.04 -22.06
N THR A 273 9.78 -8.10 -21.72
CA THR A 273 10.33 -7.10 -22.65
C THR A 273 11.06 -7.74 -23.82
N LEU A 274 11.91 -8.74 -23.56
CA LEU A 274 12.58 -9.49 -24.61
C LEU A 274 11.58 -10.24 -25.51
N SER A 275 10.54 -10.83 -24.92
CA SER A 275 9.47 -11.51 -25.65
C SER A 275 8.71 -10.55 -26.58
N ILE A 276 8.43 -9.32 -26.13
CA ILE A 276 7.84 -8.26 -26.96
C ILE A 276 8.70 -8.00 -28.20
N VAL A 277 9.99 -7.76 -28.01
CA VAL A 277 10.93 -7.44 -29.10
C VAL A 277 11.02 -8.59 -30.11
N VAL A 278 11.15 -9.83 -29.63
CA VAL A 278 11.19 -11.03 -30.50
C VAL A 278 9.87 -11.18 -31.25
N THR A 279 8.74 -10.94 -30.62
CA THR A 279 7.42 -11.04 -31.26
C THR A 279 7.25 -10.02 -32.39
N VAL A 280 7.65 -8.77 -32.17
CA VAL A 280 7.67 -7.74 -33.22
C VAL A 280 8.58 -8.15 -34.38
N PHE A 281 9.74 -8.74 -34.08
CA PHE A 281 10.65 -9.26 -35.11
C PHE A 281 10.05 -10.42 -35.90
N VAL A 282 9.39 -11.37 -35.24
CA VAL A 282 8.69 -12.50 -35.88
C VAL A 282 7.54 -12.01 -36.76
N LEU A 283 6.77 -11.03 -36.29
CA LEU A 283 5.72 -10.37 -37.09
C LEU A 283 6.30 -9.70 -38.33
N ASN A 284 7.41 -8.97 -38.19
CA ASN A 284 8.09 -8.33 -39.33
C ASN A 284 8.57 -9.36 -40.38
N ILE A 285 9.08 -10.52 -39.93
CA ILE A 285 9.48 -11.61 -40.85
C ILE A 285 8.25 -12.23 -41.53
N HIS A 286 7.16 -12.47 -40.80
CA HIS A 286 5.97 -13.13 -41.33
C HIS A 286 5.28 -12.31 -42.42
N TYR A 287 5.17 -10.99 -42.24
CA TYR A 287 4.56 -10.10 -43.24
C TYR A 287 5.50 -9.71 -44.40
N ARG A 288 6.69 -10.32 -44.48
CA ARG A 288 7.64 -10.05 -45.58
C ARG A 288 7.16 -10.70 -46.89
N THR A 289 6.88 -9.88 -47.89
CA THR A 289 6.45 -10.33 -49.22
C THR A 289 7.63 -10.55 -50.19
N PRO A 290 7.52 -11.49 -51.14
CA PRO A 290 8.59 -11.79 -52.10
C PRO A 290 8.83 -10.67 -53.13
N THR A 291 7.91 -9.71 -53.24
CA THR A 291 8.03 -8.54 -54.12
C THR A 291 8.93 -7.47 -53.53
N THR A 292 9.06 -7.40 -52.20
CA THR A 292 9.84 -6.37 -51.50
C THR A 292 11.21 -6.88 -51.05
N HIS A 293 11.34 -8.19 -50.81
CA HIS A 293 12.56 -8.77 -50.24
C HIS A 293 12.92 -10.11 -50.88
N THR A 294 14.22 -10.31 -51.12
CA THR A 294 14.77 -11.60 -51.59
C THR A 294 15.28 -12.42 -50.41
N MET A 295 14.98 -13.72 -50.39
CA MET A 295 15.37 -14.61 -49.28
C MET A 295 16.85 -15.02 -49.38
N PRO A 296 17.69 -14.71 -48.38
CA PRO A 296 19.10 -15.08 -48.39
C PRO A 296 19.29 -16.61 -48.40
N LYS A 297 20.40 -17.07 -49.01
CA LYS A 297 20.71 -18.50 -49.12
C LYS A 297 20.99 -19.15 -47.76
N TRP A 298 21.64 -18.44 -46.84
CA TRP A 298 21.96 -18.97 -45.50
C TRP A 298 20.68 -19.24 -44.66
N VAL A 299 19.64 -18.41 -44.81
CA VAL A 299 18.34 -18.60 -44.14
C VAL A 299 17.70 -19.92 -44.56
N LYS A 300 17.83 -20.31 -45.83
CA LYS A 300 17.31 -21.59 -46.35
C LYS A 300 18.02 -22.80 -45.73
N THR A 301 19.32 -22.71 -45.49
CA THR A 301 20.07 -23.82 -44.89
C THR A 301 19.79 -23.92 -43.39
N ILE A 302 19.81 -22.81 -42.67
CA ILE A 302 19.65 -22.80 -41.21
C ILE A 302 18.18 -23.06 -40.80
N PHE A 303 17.23 -22.24 -41.27
CA PHE A 303 15.84 -22.30 -40.81
C PHE A 303 14.98 -23.35 -41.51
N LEU A 304 15.29 -23.73 -42.76
CA LEU A 304 14.48 -24.68 -43.53
C LEU A 304 15.07 -26.10 -43.63
N GLN A 305 16.34 -26.31 -43.27
CA GLN A 305 16.97 -27.64 -43.29
C GLN A 305 17.45 -28.08 -41.89
N LEU A 306 18.23 -27.25 -41.18
CA LEU A 306 18.81 -27.62 -39.89
C LEU A 306 17.80 -27.60 -38.73
N PHE A 307 17.10 -26.49 -38.50
CA PHE A 307 16.16 -26.38 -37.36
C PHE A 307 15.00 -27.39 -37.38
N PRO A 308 14.33 -27.67 -38.52
CA PRO A 308 13.26 -28.66 -38.56
C PRO A 308 13.73 -30.09 -38.26
N GLN A 309 14.98 -30.44 -38.61
CA GLN A 309 15.58 -31.74 -38.28
C GLN A 309 15.87 -31.87 -36.78
N ILE A 310 16.36 -30.80 -36.14
CA ILE A 310 16.63 -30.77 -34.70
C ILE A 310 15.33 -30.79 -33.89
N LEU A 311 14.32 -30.01 -34.31
CA LEU A 311 13.03 -29.87 -33.61
C LEU A 311 12.01 -30.97 -33.98
N MET A 312 12.41 -31.99 -34.74
CA MET A 312 11.53 -33.06 -35.26
C MET A 312 10.25 -32.56 -35.94
N MET A 313 10.30 -31.40 -36.59
CA MET A 313 9.15 -30.83 -37.30
C MET A 313 9.00 -31.50 -38.67
N ARG A 314 7.85 -32.11 -38.94
CA ARG A 314 7.54 -32.69 -40.26
C ARG A 314 7.07 -31.60 -41.20
N ARG A 315 7.76 -31.41 -42.32
CA ARG A 315 7.40 -30.42 -43.34
C ARG A 315 5.99 -30.73 -43.88
N PRO A 316 5.02 -29.81 -43.82
CA PRO A 316 3.75 -30.00 -44.53
C PRO A 316 4.08 -30.05 -46.02
N LEU A 317 3.89 -31.23 -46.62
CA LEU A 317 4.14 -31.45 -48.05
C LEU A 317 3.14 -30.65 -48.87
N ASP A 318 3.65 -29.84 -49.79
CA ASP A 318 2.89 -29.07 -50.79
C ASP A 318 1.86 -29.95 -51.53
N GLN A 319 0.58 -29.86 -51.17
CA GLN A 319 -0.53 -30.46 -51.92
C GLN A 319 -0.84 -29.72 -53.25
N MET A 320 0.02 -28.80 -53.70
CA MET A 320 -0.23 -28.02 -54.93
C MET A 320 0.31 -28.64 -56.22
N LYS A 321 1.14 -29.70 -56.17
CA LYS A 321 1.75 -30.26 -57.40
C LYS A 321 0.93 -31.33 -58.15
N GLU A 322 -0.21 -31.79 -57.63
CA GLU A 322 -0.97 -32.87 -58.27
C GLU A 322 -2.05 -32.43 -59.27
N LYS A 323 -2.36 -31.13 -59.39
CA LYS A 323 -3.43 -30.65 -60.30
C LYS A 323 -2.97 -30.18 -61.68
N SER A 324 -1.67 -30.17 -62.01
CA SER A 324 -1.18 -29.66 -63.30
C SER A 324 -0.77 -30.72 -64.32
N SER A 325 -0.80 -32.01 -63.98
CA SER A 325 -0.42 -33.08 -64.91
C SER A 325 -1.61 -33.96 -65.31
N LYS A 326 -2.47 -33.43 -66.17
CA LYS A 326 -3.32 -34.20 -67.11
C LYS A 326 -3.93 -33.23 -68.14
N LYS A 327 -3.19 -32.96 -69.22
CA LYS A 327 -3.71 -32.42 -70.47
C LYS A 327 -3.76 -33.56 -71.51
N ASN A 328 -4.99 -34.00 -71.81
CA ASN A 328 -5.58 -34.35 -73.14
C ASN A 328 -4.98 -35.49 -74.00
N PRO A 329 -5.73 -36.11 -74.96
CA PRO A 329 -6.78 -35.47 -75.77
C PRO A 329 -8.03 -36.29 -76.23
N GLU A 330 -8.92 -35.56 -76.93
CA GLU A 330 -9.90 -35.94 -77.99
C GLU A 330 -11.33 -36.43 -77.65
N GLY A 331 -12.33 -35.81 -78.33
CA GLY A 331 -13.70 -36.33 -78.47
C GLY A 331 -14.80 -35.28 -78.73
N LEU A 332 -15.44 -35.33 -79.90
CA LEU A 332 -16.30 -34.33 -80.56
C LEU A 332 -17.81 -34.32 -80.14
N SER A 333 -18.48 -33.17 -80.33
CA SER A 333 -19.90 -32.95 -80.74
C SER A 333 -21.06 -32.95 -79.71
N GLY A 334 -21.92 -31.92 -79.84
CA GLY A 334 -23.40 -32.08 -79.79
C GLY A 334 -24.18 -31.60 -78.56
N LYS A 335 -24.91 -30.48 -78.69
CA LYS A 335 -26.16 -30.17 -77.95
C LYS A 335 -27.36 -30.65 -78.79
N PRO A 336 -28.65 -30.59 -78.35
CA PRO A 336 -29.28 -30.58 -77.01
C PRO A 336 -30.55 -31.50 -76.90
N ALA A 337 -31.15 -31.74 -75.71
CA ALA A 337 -32.63 -31.84 -75.53
C ALA A 337 -33.13 -32.09 -74.07
N LYS A 338 -33.93 -31.11 -73.63
CA LYS A 338 -35.18 -31.08 -72.80
C LYS A 338 -35.86 -32.36 -72.23
N VAL A 339 -36.40 -32.18 -70.98
CA VAL A 339 -37.81 -32.46 -70.49
C VAL A 339 -38.08 -33.92 -70.00
N ARG A 340 -38.77 -34.27 -68.88
CA ARG A 340 -39.63 -33.65 -67.83
C ARG A 340 -39.97 -34.67 -66.69
N PHE A 341 -40.27 -34.16 -65.47
CA PHE A 341 -41.24 -34.61 -64.42
C PHE A 341 -41.16 -36.05 -63.82
N ALA A 342 -41.47 -36.36 -62.53
CA ALA A 342 -42.11 -35.63 -61.42
C ALA A 342 -41.81 -36.28 -60.03
N ASN A 343 -41.78 -35.41 -59.00
CA ASN A 343 -42.26 -35.53 -57.61
C ASN A 343 -42.12 -36.81 -56.76
N ARG A 344 -41.42 -36.66 -55.62
CA ARG A 344 -41.99 -36.89 -54.26
C ARG A 344 -41.19 -36.13 -53.18
N ARG A 345 -41.91 -35.36 -52.34
CA ARG A 345 -41.51 -34.55 -51.14
C ARG A 345 -41.00 -35.46 -49.99
N GLU A 346 -40.23 -35.07 -48.97
CA GLU A 346 -39.72 -33.80 -48.42
C GLU A 346 -38.64 -34.10 -47.34
N SER A 347 -37.59 -33.27 -47.19
CA SER A 347 -37.17 -32.70 -45.89
C SER A 347 -36.04 -31.66 -46.05
N LYS A 348 -36.30 -30.50 -45.44
CA LYS A 348 -35.68 -29.17 -45.47
C LYS A 348 -34.15 -29.09 -45.28
N LEU A 349 -33.51 -28.27 -46.12
CA LEU A 349 -32.30 -27.51 -45.77
C LEU A 349 -32.33 -26.11 -46.41
N LEU A 350 -31.98 -25.11 -45.59
CA LEU A 350 -31.30 -23.87 -45.91
C LEU A 350 -32.06 -22.62 -46.43
N LYS A 351 -31.83 -21.54 -45.67
CA LYS A 351 -31.55 -20.15 -46.08
C LYS A 351 -32.74 -19.30 -46.52
N GLU A 352 -33.04 -18.26 -45.73
CA GLU A 352 -33.23 -16.93 -46.31
C GLU A 352 -33.05 -15.77 -45.32
N ARG A 353 -32.81 -14.62 -45.94
CA ARG A 353 -32.20 -13.38 -45.50
C ARG A 353 -33.32 -12.41 -45.13
N CYS A 354 -33.30 -11.78 -43.96
CA CYS A 354 -34.35 -10.84 -43.59
C CYS A 354 -34.17 -9.47 -44.27
N HIS A 355 -35.25 -9.04 -44.92
CA HIS A 355 -35.45 -7.73 -45.55
C HIS A 355 -35.87 -6.67 -44.52
N CYS A 356 -35.37 -5.45 -44.71
CA CYS A 356 -35.93 -4.22 -44.16
C CYS A 356 -37.37 -3.98 -44.67
N HIS A 357 -38.26 -3.55 -43.78
CA HIS A 357 -39.57 -3.00 -44.13
C HIS A 357 -39.49 -1.47 -44.21
N LYS A 358 -40.11 -0.89 -45.24
CA LYS A 358 -40.35 0.55 -45.40
C LYS A 358 -41.86 0.76 -45.60
N SER A 359 -42.43 1.74 -44.90
CA SER A 359 -43.70 2.44 -45.19
C SER A 359 -43.82 3.55 -44.16
N ARG A 360 -44.25 4.79 -44.41
CA ARG A 360 -44.67 5.54 -45.60
C ARG A 360 -44.73 7.02 -45.15
N GLU A 361 -44.45 7.95 -46.05
CA GLU A 361 -44.47 9.42 -45.83
C GLU A 361 -45.88 10.00 -45.61
N LEU A 362 -45.98 11.15 -44.91
CA LEU A 362 -46.69 12.33 -45.43
C LEU A 362 -46.22 13.68 -44.80
N ALA A 363 -45.79 14.60 -45.68
CA ALA A 363 -45.89 16.07 -45.65
C ALA A 363 -45.12 16.90 -44.58
N THR A 364 -43.96 17.50 -44.92
CA THR A 364 -43.73 18.91 -45.41
C THR A 364 -43.91 19.99 -44.32
N SER A 365 -43.01 20.95 -44.06
CA SER A 365 -42.20 21.79 -44.97
C SER A 365 -41.21 22.67 -44.19
N LYS A 366 -39.95 22.76 -44.70
CA LYS A 366 -39.04 23.94 -44.86
C LYS A 366 -38.81 24.90 -43.66
N ARG A 367 -37.60 25.40 -43.36
CA ARG A 367 -36.45 25.77 -44.22
C ARG A 367 -35.21 26.08 -43.34
N ARG A 368 -34.04 25.90 -43.95
CA ARG A 368 -32.65 26.18 -43.49
C ARG A 368 -32.40 27.67 -43.13
N LEU A 369 -31.44 27.98 -42.25
CA LEU A 369 -30.06 28.44 -42.59
C LEU A 369 -29.21 28.81 -41.33
N SER A 370 -27.94 28.39 -41.34
CA SER A 370 -26.69 29.00 -40.80
C SER A 370 -26.67 29.93 -39.56
N HIS A 371 -25.79 29.68 -38.58
CA HIS A 371 -24.44 30.30 -38.40
C HIS A 371 -23.81 29.96 -37.03
N GLN A 372 -22.48 29.82 -37.04
CA GLN A 372 -21.40 29.97 -36.03
C GLN A 372 -21.63 30.02 -34.50
N PRO A 373 -20.59 29.66 -33.70
CA PRO A 373 -20.65 29.58 -32.24
C PRO A 373 -20.52 30.97 -31.60
N SER A 374 -21.44 31.29 -30.68
CA SER A 374 -21.38 32.50 -29.87
C SER A 374 -20.92 32.18 -28.45
N GLN A 375 -19.95 32.98 -27.99
CA GLN A 375 -19.53 33.19 -26.62
C GLN A 375 -20.72 33.25 -25.64
N TRP A 376 -20.57 32.64 -24.46
CA TRP A 376 -21.42 32.98 -23.31
C TRP A 376 -20.63 33.78 -22.30
N THR A 377 -21.02 35.05 -22.25
CA THR A 377 -20.83 36.02 -21.19
C THR A 377 -21.40 35.53 -19.86
N THR A 378 -20.71 35.91 -18.80
CA THR A 378 -21.06 35.84 -17.39
C THR A 378 -22.40 36.55 -17.14
N GLU A 379 -23.44 35.79 -16.80
CA GLU A 379 -24.66 36.32 -16.18
C GLU A 379 -24.98 35.48 -14.94
N ASN A 380 -25.20 36.19 -13.83
CA ASN A 380 -25.54 35.67 -12.51
C ASN A 380 -26.73 34.71 -12.61
N LEU A 381 -26.49 33.42 -12.32
CA LEU A 381 -27.55 32.44 -12.14
C LEU A 381 -27.53 31.99 -10.68
N GLU A 382 -28.60 32.33 -9.95
CA GLU A 382 -28.89 31.76 -8.63
C GLU A 382 -28.91 30.23 -8.77
N HIS A 383 -27.96 29.56 -8.12
CA HIS A 383 -27.82 28.11 -8.18
C HIS A 383 -28.89 27.45 -7.30
N SER A 384 -29.52 26.38 -7.81
CA SER A 384 -30.40 25.53 -7.00
C SER A 384 -29.59 24.79 -5.93
N PRO A 385 -30.17 24.43 -4.76
CA PRO A 385 -29.45 23.85 -3.62
C PRO A 385 -28.75 22.52 -3.93
N GLU A 386 -29.15 21.83 -5.00
CA GLU A 386 -28.52 20.60 -5.47
C GLU A 386 -27.18 20.83 -6.19
N VAL A 387 -26.95 22.04 -6.72
CA VAL A 387 -25.69 22.38 -7.41
C VAL A 387 -24.65 22.92 -6.42
N GLU A 388 -25.07 23.59 -5.34
CA GLU A 388 -24.18 23.95 -4.23
C GLU A 388 -23.58 22.71 -3.56
N ASP A 389 -24.38 21.66 -3.33
CA ASP A 389 -23.89 20.41 -2.72
C ASP A 389 -22.85 19.69 -3.60
N VAL A 390 -23.00 19.78 -4.92
CA VAL A 390 -22.01 19.26 -5.88
C VAL A 390 -20.75 20.11 -5.91
N ILE A 391 -20.88 21.44 -5.82
CA ILE A 391 -19.74 22.35 -5.76
C ILE A 391 -18.95 22.12 -4.47
N ASP A 392 -19.62 21.99 -3.32
CA ASP A 392 -18.98 21.70 -2.03
C ASP A 392 -18.31 20.32 -2.04
N SER A 393 -18.94 19.31 -2.64
CA SER A 393 -18.35 17.99 -2.81
C SER A 393 -17.10 18.01 -3.69
N VAL A 394 -17.13 18.76 -4.80
CA VAL A 394 -15.97 18.90 -5.71
C VAL A 394 -14.86 19.73 -5.06
N GLN A 395 -15.21 20.77 -4.30
CA GLN A 395 -14.26 21.59 -3.58
C GLN A 395 -13.61 20.82 -2.43
N PHE A 396 -14.36 20.00 -1.71
CA PHE A 396 -13.83 19.07 -0.71
C PHE A 396 -12.86 18.06 -1.32
N ILE A 397 -13.21 17.48 -2.48
CA ILE A 397 -12.30 16.57 -3.21
C ILE A 397 -11.04 17.30 -3.67
N ALA A 398 -11.17 18.52 -4.20
CA ALA A 398 -10.03 19.31 -4.66
C ALA A 398 -9.09 19.71 -3.51
N GLU A 399 -9.62 20.11 -2.36
CA GLU A 399 -8.84 20.41 -1.16
C GLU A 399 -8.18 19.16 -0.58
N ASN A 400 -8.88 18.02 -0.57
CA ASN A 400 -8.31 16.77 -0.09
C ASN A 400 -7.25 16.21 -1.06
N MET A 401 -7.39 16.42 -2.37
CA MET A 401 -6.34 16.11 -3.34
C MET A 401 -5.13 17.06 -3.20
N LYS A 402 -5.38 18.33 -2.88
CA LYS A 402 -4.31 19.31 -2.65
C LYS A 402 -3.51 18.99 -1.39
N SER A 403 -4.16 18.66 -0.27
CA SER A 403 -3.49 18.24 0.97
C SER A 403 -2.68 16.95 0.77
N HIS A 404 -3.17 16.02 -0.06
CA HIS A 404 -2.47 14.79 -0.42
C HIS A 404 -1.24 15.03 -1.33
N ASN A 405 -1.28 16.08 -2.16
CA ASN A 405 -0.14 16.51 -2.98
C ASN A 405 0.89 17.29 -2.15
N GLU A 406 0.46 18.16 -1.23
CA GLU A 406 1.35 18.87 -0.30
C GLU A 406 2.10 17.87 0.61
N THR A 407 1.46 16.79 1.06
CA THR A 407 2.17 15.71 1.78
C THR A 407 3.17 14.95 0.91
N LYS A 408 2.91 14.76 -0.39
CA LYS A 408 3.87 14.16 -1.32
C LYS A 408 5.04 15.10 -1.62
N GLU A 409 4.80 16.40 -1.76
CA GLU A 409 5.86 17.40 -1.95
C GLU A 409 6.74 17.56 -0.71
N VAL A 410 6.15 17.54 0.50
CA VAL A 410 6.92 17.55 1.75
C VAL A 410 7.78 16.29 1.88
N ASN A 411 7.25 15.12 1.51
CA ASN A 411 8.02 13.87 1.47
C ASN A 411 9.15 13.90 0.42
N ALA A 412 8.92 14.50 -0.75
CA ALA A 412 9.93 14.67 -1.78
C ALA A 412 11.02 15.69 -1.37
N HIS A 413 10.65 16.77 -0.67
CA HIS A 413 11.59 17.74 -0.11
C HIS A 413 12.40 17.18 1.07
N LEU A 414 11.81 16.30 1.88
CA LEU A 414 12.55 15.56 2.92
C LEU A 414 13.55 14.58 2.31
N LEU A 415 13.17 13.86 1.24
CA LEU A 415 14.08 12.96 0.52
C LEU A 415 15.22 13.72 -0.17
N SER A 416 14.97 14.89 -0.75
CA SER A 416 16.02 15.71 -1.35
C SER A 416 16.93 16.38 -0.31
N SER A 417 16.40 16.74 0.86
CA SER A 417 17.18 17.29 1.98
C SER A 417 18.06 16.22 2.64
N ILE A 418 17.59 14.97 2.71
CA ILE A 418 18.38 13.82 3.19
C ILE A 418 19.50 13.48 2.17
N GLN A 419 19.23 13.56 0.86
CA GLN A 419 20.27 13.41 -0.17
C GLN A 419 21.27 14.58 -0.20
N GLY A 420 20.85 15.79 0.17
CA GLY A 420 21.74 16.95 0.36
C GLY A 420 22.67 16.78 1.55
N TYR A 421 22.15 16.31 2.69
CA TYR A 421 22.95 16.08 3.90
C TYR A 421 24.02 14.99 3.75
N PHE A 422 23.83 14.00 2.87
CA PHE A 422 24.84 12.99 2.55
C PHE A 422 25.94 13.48 1.58
N LYS A 423 25.75 14.64 0.94
CA LYS A 423 26.73 15.22 0.00
C LYS A 423 27.71 16.19 0.66
N ASP A 424 27.42 16.65 1.88
CA ASP A 424 28.24 17.61 2.64
C ASP A 424 29.09 16.95 3.74
N ILE A 425 29.25 15.62 3.71
CA ILE A 425 30.25 14.91 4.53
C ILE A 425 31.55 14.81 3.72
N ASP A 426 32.56 15.51 4.24
CA ASP A 426 33.93 15.73 3.75
C ASP A 426 34.57 14.59 2.89
N PRO A 427 35.20 14.89 1.73
CA PRO A 427 35.88 13.91 0.87
C PRO A 427 37.30 13.49 1.35
N GLN A 428 37.56 13.41 2.66
CA GLN A 428 38.90 13.10 3.21
C GLN A 428 39.05 11.73 3.88
N CYS A 429 38.20 10.75 3.58
CA CYS A 429 38.32 9.38 4.10
C CYS A 429 38.25 8.27 3.04
N GLU A 430 38.87 8.47 1.87
CA GLU A 430 39.20 7.37 0.94
C GLU A 430 40.72 7.21 0.82
N LEU A 431 41.36 6.74 1.90
CA LEU A 431 42.71 6.14 1.87
C LEU A 431 42.99 5.44 3.20
N CYS A 432 42.23 4.38 3.48
CA CYS A 432 42.63 3.23 4.32
C CYS A 432 41.46 2.24 4.39
N LEU A 433 41.37 1.35 3.41
CA LEU A 433 41.04 -0.09 3.54
C LEU A 433 41.13 -0.76 2.16
#